data_AF-A0A956IYV1-F1
#
_entry.id   AF-A0A956IYV1-F1
#
_cell.length_a   1.000
_cell.length_b   1.000
_cell.length_c   1.000
_cell.angle_alpha   90.00
_cell.angle_beta   90.00
_cell.angle_gamma   90.00
#
_symmetry.space_group_name_H-M   'P 1'
#
loop_
_entity.id
_entity.type
_entity.pdbx_description
1 polymer ?
#
loop_
_entity_poly.entity_id
_entity_poly.type
_entity_poly.pdbx_seq_one_letter_code
_entity_poly.pdbx_strand_id
1 'polypeptide(L)'
;KTMIRYRFFSDPIADGHDAIFGLEQPLMRLVGVLKSAALGFGTEKRVILLHGPVGSSKSTIARMIKKGLEHYTRTDAGALYTFQWRVDEKDEWEDSPMHEEPLKLIPPDVRQEFIDKLLEGKDLRYPVVVKGDLDPASRFYFSQLMERYKGDWWSLLENHVRVRRMVLSEQDRVGIGTFQPK
;
A
#
# COMPACT_ATOMS: atom_id res chain seq x y z
N LYS A 1 29.99 15.32 -7.33
CA LYS A 1 28.60 14.79 -7.31
C LYS A 1 27.89 15.37 -6.10
N THR A 2 26.75 16.05 -6.27
CA THR A 2 25.96 16.59 -5.16
C THR A 2 25.35 15.43 -4.36
N MET A 3 25.68 15.36 -3.07
CA MET A 3 25.17 14.34 -2.16
C MET A 3 23.86 14.83 -1.55
N ILE A 4 22.77 14.08 -1.74
CA ILE A 4 21.47 14.40 -1.17
C ILE A 4 21.35 13.70 0.18
N ARG A 5 21.14 14.48 1.24
CA ARG A 5 20.78 13.96 2.56
C ARG A 5 19.26 13.97 2.71
N TYR A 6 18.64 12.80 2.78
CA TYR A 6 17.21 12.70 3.02
C TYR A 6 16.92 12.86 4.52
N ARG A 7 16.07 13.84 4.86
CA ARG A 7 15.62 14.08 6.25
C ARG A 7 15.05 12.83 6.91
N PHE A 8 14.39 11.96 6.13
CA PHE A 8 13.88 10.67 6.58
C PHE A 8 14.91 9.85 7.36
N PHE A 9 16.16 9.75 6.86
CA PHE A 9 17.22 8.96 7.49
C PHE A 9 17.91 9.67 8.67
N SER A 10 17.47 10.88 9.02
CA SER A 10 17.87 11.56 10.27
C SER A 10 16.89 11.27 11.41
N ASP A 11 15.97 10.31 11.24
CA ASP A 11 14.97 9.82 12.19
C ASP A 11 14.16 10.94 12.88
N PRO A 12 13.38 11.72 12.11
CA PRO A 12 12.56 12.80 12.68
C PRO A 12 11.43 12.29 13.58
N ILE A 13 11.14 10.97 13.58
CA ILE A 13 10.03 10.37 14.33
C ILE A 13 10.46 10.03 15.77
N ALA A 14 11.72 9.63 16.00
CA ALA A 14 12.26 9.44 17.36
C ALA A 14 13.52 10.27 17.62
N ASP A 15 13.48 11.53 17.17
CA ASP A 15 14.48 12.55 17.52
C ASP A 15 15.94 12.12 17.30
N GLY A 16 16.19 11.46 16.16
CA GLY A 16 17.54 11.07 15.77
C GLY A 16 18.11 9.83 16.46
N HIS A 17 17.34 9.10 17.28
CA HIS A 17 17.79 7.87 17.94
C HIS A 17 18.39 6.85 16.95
N ASP A 18 17.78 6.74 15.77
CA ASP A 18 18.23 5.82 14.72
C ASP A 18 18.88 6.54 13.53
N ALA A 19 19.30 7.78 13.71
CA ALA A 19 19.86 8.59 12.62
C ALA A 19 21.07 7.89 11.97
N ILE A 20 21.05 7.87 10.64
CA ILE A 20 22.08 7.25 9.82
C ILE A 20 22.98 8.33 9.24
N PHE A 21 24.29 8.15 9.40
CA PHE A 21 25.32 9.09 8.95
C PHE A 21 26.32 8.40 8.03
N GLY A 22 26.85 9.12 7.02
CA GLY A 22 27.94 8.62 6.17
C GLY A 22 27.53 7.57 5.12
N LEU A 23 26.22 7.31 4.97
CA LEU A 23 25.68 6.37 3.98
C LEU A 23 24.89 7.08 2.86
N GLU A 24 25.15 8.36 2.61
CA GLU A 24 24.36 9.17 1.67
C GLU A 24 24.33 8.56 0.27
N GLN A 25 25.46 8.05 -0.26
CA GLN A 25 25.48 7.44 -1.59
C GLN A 25 24.67 6.12 -1.66
N PRO A 26 24.85 5.14 -0.75
CA PRO A 26 23.97 3.98 -0.66
C PRO A 26 22.48 4.33 -0.50
N LEU A 27 22.15 5.28 0.37
CA LEU A 27 20.77 5.71 0.62
C LEU A 27 20.14 6.39 -0.61
N MET A 28 20.91 7.18 -1.35
CA MET A 28 20.48 7.74 -2.63
C MET A 28 20.15 6.66 -3.66
N ARG A 29 20.96 5.59 -3.74
CA ARG A 29 20.66 4.44 -4.60
C ARG A 29 19.38 3.74 -4.16
N LEU A 30 19.22 3.48 -2.87
CA LEU A 30 18.02 2.86 -2.31
C LEU A 30 16.75 3.67 -2.63
N VAL A 31 16.76 4.97 -2.36
CA VAL A 31 15.63 5.86 -2.67
C VAL A 31 15.38 5.92 -4.19
N GLY A 32 16.43 5.88 -5.01
CA GLY A 32 16.30 5.78 -6.46
C GLY A 32 15.54 4.53 -6.90
N VAL A 33 15.85 3.38 -6.31
CA VAL A 33 15.13 2.11 -6.56
C VAL A 33 13.66 2.23 -6.16
N LEU A 34 13.37 2.78 -4.97
CA LEU A 34 11.99 2.97 -4.50
C LEU A 34 11.18 3.92 -5.39
N LYS A 35 11.79 5.03 -5.85
CA LYS A 35 11.15 5.96 -6.79
C LYS A 35 10.84 5.29 -8.14
N SER A 36 11.77 4.49 -8.65
CA SER A 36 11.57 3.71 -9.88
C SER A 36 10.44 2.70 -9.74
N ALA A 37 10.36 2.03 -8.58
CA ALA A 37 9.27 1.10 -8.26
C ALA A 37 7.91 1.81 -8.17
N ALA A 38 7.85 3.00 -7.56
CA ALA A 38 6.62 3.78 -7.46
C ALA A 38 6.09 4.28 -8.83
N LEU A 39 6.97 4.42 -9.83
CA LEU A 39 6.58 4.75 -11.20
C LEU A 39 6.20 3.52 -12.05
N GLY A 40 6.30 2.31 -11.49
CA GLY A 40 5.91 1.08 -12.19
C GLY A 40 6.88 0.63 -13.28
N PHE A 41 8.15 1.05 -13.24
CA PHE A 41 9.17 0.67 -14.24
C PHE A 41 9.73 -0.76 -14.03
N GLY A 42 8.91 -1.71 -13.58
CA GLY A 42 9.25 -3.11 -13.34
C GLY A 42 10.18 -3.36 -12.13
N THR A 43 10.64 -2.30 -11.47
CA THR A 43 11.50 -2.39 -10.27
C THR A 43 10.72 -2.86 -9.05
N GLU A 44 9.39 -2.70 -9.05
CA GLU A 44 8.49 -3.10 -7.97
C GLU A 44 8.44 -4.62 -7.73
N LYS A 45 8.86 -5.42 -8.72
CA LYS A 45 8.90 -6.90 -8.62
C LYS A 45 10.25 -7.44 -8.15
N ARG A 46 11.20 -6.58 -7.77
CA ARG A 46 12.58 -6.96 -7.43
C ARG A 46 12.79 -7.03 -5.93
N VAL A 47 13.58 -8.02 -5.49
CA VAL A 47 14.05 -8.11 -4.11
C VAL A 47 15.22 -7.15 -3.90
N ILE A 48 15.14 -6.29 -2.88
CA ILE A 48 16.23 -5.41 -2.46
C ILE A 48 17.05 -6.12 -1.38
N LEU A 49 18.30 -6.45 -1.68
CA LEU A 49 19.24 -7.04 -0.71
C LEU A 49 20.18 -5.96 -0.16
N LEU A 50 20.07 -5.68 1.14
CA LEU A 50 21.06 -4.84 1.84
C LEU A 50 22.23 -5.72 2.29
N HIS A 51 23.38 -5.56 1.65
CA HIS A 51 24.61 -6.28 2.00
C HIS A 51 25.74 -5.31 2.38
N GLY A 52 26.66 -5.74 3.26
CA GLY A 52 27.77 -4.92 3.73
C GLY A 52 28.35 -5.41 5.08
N PRO A 53 29.45 -4.81 5.56
CA PRO A 53 30.13 -5.20 6.81
C PRO A 53 29.22 -5.13 8.04
N VAL A 54 29.56 -5.84 9.10
CA VAL A 54 28.86 -5.73 10.39
C VAL A 54 28.91 -4.28 10.88
N GLY A 55 27.83 -3.78 11.46
CA GLY A 55 27.73 -2.39 11.91
C GLY A 55 27.38 -1.36 10.82
N SER A 56 27.16 -1.75 9.56
CA SER A 56 26.86 -0.82 8.46
C SER A 56 25.38 -0.37 8.38
N SER A 57 24.68 -0.26 9.51
CA SER A 57 23.28 0.22 9.64
C SER A 57 22.21 -0.48 8.80
N LYS A 58 22.45 -1.69 8.25
CA LYS A 58 21.48 -2.41 7.39
C LYS A 58 20.14 -2.65 8.08
N SER A 59 20.17 -3.21 9.29
CA SER A 59 18.97 -3.44 10.09
C SER A 59 18.31 -2.13 10.52
N THR A 60 19.11 -1.09 10.76
CA THR A 60 18.60 0.26 11.06
C THR A 60 17.83 0.83 9.88
N ILE A 61 18.35 0.73 8.64
CA ILE A 61 17.64 1.15 7.42
C ILE A 61 16.30 0.44 7.31
N ALA A 62 16.30 -0.89 7.43
CA ALA A 62 15.07 -1.68 7.34
C ALA A 62 14.06 -1.25 8.40
N ARG A 63 14.48 -1.10 9.67
CA ARG A 63 13.62 -0.67 10.78
C ARG A 63 13.08 0.74 10.58
N MET A 64 13.90 1.69 10.11
CA MET A 64 13.45 3.04 9.79
C MET A 64 12.39 3.05 8.68
N ILE A 65 12.54 2.23 7.64
CA ILE A 65 11.54 2.10 6.58
C ILE A 65 10.20 1.60 7.15
N LYS A 66 10.23 0.54 7.96
CA LYS A 66 9.01 -0.01 8.58
C LYS A 66 8.30 1.02 9.46
N LYS A 67 9.01 1.61 10.42
CA LYS A 67 8.52 2.68 11.31
C LYS A 67 7.99 3.87 10.52
N GLY A 68 8.72 4.26 9.47
CA GLY A 68 8.36 5.36 8.60
C GLY A 68 7.07 5.11 7.81
N LEU A 69 6.91 3.91 7.24
CA LEU A 69 5.68 3.50 6.53
C LEU A 69 4.48 3.47 7.48
N GLU A 70 4.63 2.83 8.63
CA GLU A 70 3.60 2.77 9.64
C GLU A 70 3.18 4.18 10.12
N HIS A 71 4.14 5.06 10.43
CA HIS A 71 3.83 6.45 10.78
C HIS A 71 3.17 7.22 9.64
N TYR A 72 3.69 7.09 8.41
CA TYR A 72 3.18 7.82 7.25
C TYR A 72 1.73 7.47 6.94
N THR A 73 1.34 6.20 7.08
CA THR A 73 -0.05 5.77 6.80
C THR A 73 -1.09 6.28 7.80
N ARG A 74 -0.65 6.72 8.99
CA ARG A 74 -1.49 7.44 9.96
C ARG A 74 -1.71 8.91 9.60
N THR A 75 -0.93 9.48 8.68
CA THR A 75 -1.12 10.85 8.18
C THR A 75 -2.05 10.87 6.99
N ASP A 76 -2.73 11.99 6.75
CA ASP A 76 -3.65 12.11 5.61
C ASP A 76 -2.95 11.99 4.26
N ALA A 77 -1.70 12.45 4.16
CA ALA A 77 -0.88 12.31 2.95
C ALA A 77 -0.50 10.85 2.63
N GLY A 78 -0.52 9.97 3.64
CA GLY A 78 -0.23 8.54 3.49
C GLY A 78 -1.47 7.65 3.61
N ALA A 79 -2.67 8.21 3.54
CA ALA A 79 -3.89 7.45 3.71
C ALA A 79 -3.98 6.30 2.70
N LEU A 80 -4.18 5.09 3.21
CA LEU A 80 -4.47 3.89 2.43
C LEU A 80 -5.90 3.45 2.75
N TYR A 81 -6.55 2.86 1.75
CA TYR A 81 -7.92 2.37 1.87
C TYR A 81 -8.01 0.91 1.43
N THR A 82 -8.83 0.16 2.14
CA THR A 82 -9.28 -1.19 1.81
C THR A 82 -10.79 -1.21 1.99
N PHE A 83 -11.43 -2.34 1.71
CA PHE A 83 -12.85 -2.52 1.97
C PHE A 83 -13.14 -3.75 2.84
N GLN A 84 -14.34 -3.75 3.38
CA GLN A 84 -14.95 -4.84 4.13
C GLN A 84 -16.22 -5.28 3.41
N TRP A 85 -16.56 -6.56 3.60
CA TRP A 85 -17.80 -7.18 3.15
C TRP A 85 -18.75 -7.38 4.31
N ARG A 86 -20.04 -7.39 4.01
CA ARG A 86 -21.07 -7.94 4.88
C ARG A 86 -22.09 -8.62 3.99
N VAL A 87 -22.23 -9.94 4.06
CA VAL A 87 -23.04 -10.70 3.08
C VAL A 87 -24.53 -10.61 3.41
N ASP A 88 -24.90 -10.80 4.67
CA ASP A 88 -26.25 -10.57 5.17
C ASP A 88 -26.26 -9.41 6.18
N GLU A 89 -27.40 -8.71 6.31
CA GLU A 89 -27.50 -7.52 7.18
C GLU A 89 -27.17 -7.79 8.65
N LYS A 90 -27.34 -9.05 9.08
CA LYS A 90 -27.08 -9.53 10.44
C LYS A 90 -25.62 -9.96 10.66
N ASP A 91 -24.85 -10.09 9.58
CA ASP A 91 -23.45 -10.49 9.67
C ASP A 91 -22.59 -9.33 10.18
N GLU A 92 -21.47 -9.69 10.79
CA GLU A 92 -20.42 -8.73 11.09
C GLU A 92 -19.68 -8.31 9.81
N TRP A 93 -19.04 -7.15 9.86
CA TRP A 93 -18.20 -6.69 8.75
C TRP A 93 -16.90 -7.50 8.73
N GLU A 94 -16.65 -8.18 7.63
CA GLU A 94 -15.46 -8.96 7.39
C GLU A 94 -14.47 -8.19 6.51
N ASP A 95 -13.19 -8.18 6.88
CA ASP A 95 -12.15 -7.57 6.06
C ASP A 95 -11.93 -8.32 4.75
N SER A 96 -11.63 -7.56 3.67
CA SER A 96 -11.03 -8.16 2.48
C SER A 96 -9.77 -8.96 2.89
N PRO A 97 -9.69 -10.27 2.58
CA PRO A 97 -8.59 -11.12 3.03
C PRO A 97 -7.21 -10.65 2.58
N MET A 98 -7.15 -9.99 1.41
CA MET A 98 -5.91 -9.48 0.82
C MET A 98 -5.75 -7.96 1.00
N HIS A 99 -6.60 -7.32 1.80
CA HIS A 99 -6.68 -5.87 1.96
C HIS A 99 -6.65 -5.13 0.63
N GLU A 100 -7.54 -5.54 -0.27
CA GLU A 100 -7.48 -5.12 -1.67
C GLU A 100 -7.86 -3.65 -1.89
N GLU A 101 -7.35 -3.11 -2.99
CA GLU A 101 -7.68 -1.78 -3.50
C GLU A 101 -9.19 -1.67 -3.81
N PRO A 102 -9.94 -0.77 -3.15
CA PRO A 102 -11.38 -0.58 -3.38
C PRO A 102 -11.78 -0.33 -4.84
N LEU A 103 -10.92 0.31 -5.63
CA LEU A 103 -11.20 0.54 -7.06
C LEU A 103 -11.35 -0.75 -7.88
N LYS A 104 -10.93 -1.91 -7.36
CA LYS A 104 -11.17 -3.22 -7.98
C LYS A 104 -12.64 -3.63 -7.98
N LEU A 105 -13.46 -3.06 -7.10
CA LEU A 105 -14.91 -3.31 -7.04
C LEU A 105 -15.66 -2.71 -8.23
N ILE A 106 -15.02 -1.81 -8.97
CA ILE A 106 -15.55 -1.24 -10.19
C ILE A 106 -15.43 -2.28 -11.31
N PRO A 107 -16.52 -2.56 -12.07
CA PRO A 107 -16.50 -3.52 -13.15
C PRO A 107 -15.37 -3.24 -14.16
N PRO A 108 -14.64 -4.27 -14.62
CA PRO A 108 -13.43 -4.08 -15.44
C PRO A 108 -13.64 -3.29 -16.72
N ASP A 109 -14.82 -3.39 -17.33
CA ASP A 109 -15.24 -2.75 -18.57
C ASP A 109 -15.34 -1.22 -18.45
N VAL A 110 -15.75 -0.70 -17.29
CA VAL A 110 -15.89 0.74 -17.04
C VAL A 110 -14.80 1.32 -16.13
N ARG A 111 -13.98 0.46 -15.50
CA ARG A 111 -12.99 0.86 -14.50
C ARG A 111 -12.00 1.89 -15.02
N GLN A 112 -11.45 1.69 -16.22
CA GLN A 112 -10.45 2.59 -16.77
C GLN A 112 -11.06 3.97 -17.06
N GLU A 113 -12.22 4.01 -17.73
CA GLU A 113 -12.93 5.25 -18.03
C GLU A 113 -13.30 6.01 -16.74
N PHE A 114 -13.75 5.30 -15.71
CA PHE A 114 -14.05 5.88 -14.41
C PHE A 114 -12.82 6.51 -13.76
N ILE A 115 -11.68 5.80 -13.77
CA ILE A 115 -10.42 6.31 -13.20
C ILE A 115 -9.95 7.54 -13.98
N ASP A 116 -9.99 7.51 -15.30
CA ASP A 116 -9.57 8.63 -16.14
C ASP A 116 -10.42 9.89 -15.84
N LYS A 117 -11.74 9.73 -15.71
CA LYS A 117 -12.66 10.81 -15.29
C LYS A 117 -12.37 11.30 -13.87
N LEU A 118 -12.10 10.40 -12.93
CA LEU A 118 -11.79 10.75 -11.54
C LEU A 118 -10.47 11.54 -11.41
N LEU A 119 -9.55 11.30 -12.34
CA LEU A 119 -8.21 11.91 -12.37
C LEU A 119 -8.10 13.09 -13.34
N GLU A 120 -9.16 13.41 -14.07
CA GLU A 120 -9.18 14.55 -15.00
C GLU A 120 -8.78 15.85 -14.28
N GLY A 121 -7.80 16.55 -14.85
CA GLY A 121 -7.26 17.79 -14.29
C GLY A 121 -6.34 17.62 -13.07
N LYS A 122 -6.01 16.39 -12.64
CA LYS A 122 -5.09 16.15 -11.53
C LYS A 122 -3.69 15.83 -12.04
N ASP A 123 -2.71 16.64 -11.64
CA ASP A 123 -1.29 16.35 -11.86
C ASP A 123 -0.76 15.48 -10.72
N LEU A 124 -0.83 14.15 -10.90
CA LEU A 124 -0.34 13.19 -9.92
C LEU A 124 1.12 12.85 -10.16
N ARG A 125 1.91 12.92 -9.08
CA ARG A 125 3.32 12.54 -9.09
C ARG A 125 3.56 11.08 -9.50
N TYR A 126 2.63 10.19 -9.17
CA TYR A 126 2.69 8.77 -9.49
C TYR A 126 1.38 8.35 -10.17
N PRO A 127 1.44 7.49 -11.19
CA PRO A 127 0.25 7.03 -11.89
C PRO A 127 -0.59 6.14 -10.97
N VAL A 128 -1.91 6.32 -11.00
CA VAL A 128 -2.85 5.41 -10.34
C VAL A 128 -3.11 4.25 -11.29
N VAL A 129 -2.64 3.07 -10.91
CA VAL A 129 -2.82 1.85 -11.71
C VAL A 129 -3.45 0.78 -10.85
N VAL A 130 -4.70 0.43 -11.17
CA VAL A 130 -5.41 -0.68 -10.51
C VAL A 130 -5.06 -1.97 -11.24
N LYS A 131 -4.17 -2.77 -10.65
CA LYS A 131 -3.70 -4.03 -11.24
C LYS A 131 -4.56 -5.22 -10.80
N GLY A 132 -4.90 -6.07 -11.78
CA GLY A 132 -5.57 -7.35 -11.55
C GLY A 132 -7.04 -7.25 -11.15
N ASP A 133 -7.58 -8.38 -10.73
CA ASP A 133 -8.96 -8.53 -10.27
C ASP A 133 -9.02 -8.70 -8.75
N LEU A 134 -10.24 -8.79 -8.23
CA LEU A 134 -10.52 -9.17 -6.86
C LEU A 134 -9.93 -10.55 -6.53
N ASP A 135 -9.54 -10.74 -5.28
CA ASP A 135 -9.11 -12.01 -4.73
C ASP A 135 -10.24 -13.06 -4.79
N PRO A 136 -9.94 -14.36 -4.74
CA PRO A 136 -10.96 -15.41 -4.90
C PRO A 136 -12.16 -15.29 -3.95
N ALA A 137 -11.95 -14.87 -2.70
CA ALA A 137 -13.02 -14.73 -1.72
C ALA A 137 -13.85 -13.47 -1.99
N SER A 138 -13.19 -12.32 -2.21
CA SER A 138 -13.89 -11.08 -2.57
C SER A 138 -14.67 -11.21 -3.88
N ARG A 139 -14.13 -11.94 -4.86
CA ARG A 139 -14.81 -12.24 -6.12
C ARG A 139 -16.04 -13.12 -5.91
N PHE A 140 -15.96 -14.11 -5.02
CA PHE A 140 -17.08 -14.97 -4.68
C PHE A 140 -18.23 -14.15 -4.05
N TYR A 141 -17.94 -13.34 -3.04
CA TYR A 141 -18.94 -12.45 -2.42
C TYR A 141 -19.56 -11.49 -3.43
N PHE A 142 -18.74 -10.82 -4.24
CA PHE A 142 -19.22 -9.92 -5.29
C PHE A 142 -20.17 -10.64 -6.26
N SER A 143 -19.82 -11.84 -6.72
CA SER A 143 -20.65 -12.58 -7.69
C SER A 143 -22.01 -13.00 -7.12
N GLN A 144 -22.05 -13.50 -5.87
CA GLN A 144 -23.30 -13.90 -5.23
C GLN A 144 -24.23 -12.70 -4.97
N LEU A 145 -23.65 -11.59 -4.50
CA LEU A 145 -24.41 -10.38 -4.23
C LEU A 145 -24.93 -9.78 -5.53
N MET A 146 -24.14 -9.76 -6.60
CA MET A 146 -24.60 -9.30 -7.91
C MET A 146 -25.81 -10.10 -8.43
N GLU A 147 -25.83 -11.42 -8.21
CA GLU A 147 -26.97 -12.26 -8.54
C GLU A 147 -28.20 -11.91 -7.67
N ARG A 148 -28.01 -11.75 -6.36
CA ARG A 148 -29.08 -11.35 -5.41
C ARG A 148 -29.72 -10.01 -5.79
N TYR A 149 -28.91 -9.05 -6.24
CA TYR A 149 -29.37 -7.72 -6.69
C TYR A 149 -29.72 -7.66 -8.18
N LYS A 150 -29.76 -8.80 -8.89
CA LYS A 150 -30.10 -8.88 -10.32
C LYS A 150 -29.28 -7.93 -11.20
N GLY A 151 -28.01 -7.75 -10.85
CA GLY A 151 -27.08 -6.87 -11.57
C GLY A 151 -27.03 -5.42 -11.08
N ASP A 152 -27.79 -5.04 -10.05
CA ASP A 152 -27.68 -3.70 -9.47
C ASP A 152 -26.41 -3.57 -8.59
N TRP A 153 -25.33 -3.15 -9.23
CA TRP A 153 -24.03 -2.91 -8.62
C TRP A 153 -24.06 -1.81 -7.54
N TRP A 154 -24.90 -0.78 -7.71
CA TRP A 154 -24.93 0.33 -6.76
C TRP A 154 -25.52 -0.10 -5.43
N SER A 155 -26.67 -0.80 -5.47
CA SER A 155 -27.29 -1.35 -4.27
C SER A 155 -26.39 -2.37 -3.56
N LEU A 156 -25.60 -3.16 -4.31
CA LEU A 156 -24.58 -4.04 -3.71
C LEU A 156 -23.56 -3.23 -2.91
N LEU A 157 -22.96 -2.21 -3.51
CA LEU A 157 -21.93 -1.41 -2.84
C LEU A 157 -22.47 -0.71 -1.60
N GLU A 158 -23.66 -0.11 -1.68
CA GLU A 158 -24.26 0.64 -0.59
C GLU A 158 -24.56 -0.24 0.64
N ASN A 159 -25.04 -1.47 0.42
CA ASN A 159 -25.52 -2.32 1.51
C ASN A 159 -24.46 -3.30 2.05
N HIS A 160 -23.52 -3.73 1.19
CA HIS A 160 -22.62 -4.87 1.47
C HIS A 160 -21.13 -4.53 1.44
N VAL A 161 -20.76 -3.31 1.03
CA VAL A 161 -19.36 -2.88 1.00
C VAL A 161 -19.16 -1.66 1.89
N ARG A 162 -18.08 -1.70 2.68
CA ARG A 162 -17.62 -0.54 3.44
C ARG A 162 -16.16 -0.28 3.16
N VAL A 163 -15.86 0.88 2.57
CA VAL A 163 -14.47 1.35 2.45
C VAL A 163 -14.01 1.84 3.82
N ARG A 164 -12.82 1.40 4.23
CA ARG A 164 -12.20 1.81 5.49
C ARG A 164 -10.75 2.21 5.30
N ARG A 165 -10.27 3.04 6.21
CA ARG A 165 -8.85 3.38 6.30
C ARG A 165 -8.05 2.16 6.74
N MET A 166 -6.90 1.95 6.11
CA MET A 166 -5.92 0.95 6.48
C MET A 166 -4.67 1.67 7.01
N VAL A 167 -4.15 1.19 8.13
CA VAL A 167 -2.89 1.63 8.71
C VAL A 167 -1.95 0.43 8.71
N LEU A 168 -0.73 0.63 8.24
CA LEU A 168 0.28 -0.43 8.26
C LEU A 168 0.81 -0.61 9.69
N SER A 169 1.04 -1.86 10.07
CA SER A 169 1.53 -2.22 11.41
C SER A 169 2.51 -3.37 11.30
N GLU A 170 3.74 -3.16 11.77
CA GLU A 170 4.71 -4.26 11.89
C GLU A 170 4.28 -5.26 12.98
N GLN A 171 3.75 -4.76 14.10
CA GLN A 171 3.36 -5.56 15.25
C GLN A 171 2.20 -6.51 14.90
N ASP A 172 1.18 -5.98 14.22
CA ASP A 172 -0.01 -6.74 13.82
C ASP A 172 0.16 -7.43 12.46
N ARG A 173 1.34 -7.29 11.83
CA ARG A 173 1.67 -7.85 10.50
C ARG A 173 0.74 -7.37 9.39
N VAL A 174 0.25 -6.14 9.49
CA VAL A 174 -0.63 -5.52 8.49
C VAL A 174 0.23 -4.77 7.47
N GLY A 175 0.40 -5.39 6.30
CA GLY A 175 1.21 -4.91 5.17
C GLY A 175 2.72 -4.77 5.43
N ILE A 176 3.20 -5.03 6.65
CA ILE A 176 4.62 -5.15 7.00
C ILE A 176 4.85 -6.54 7.59
N GLY A 177 5.39 -7.44 6.77
CA GLY A 177 5.79 -8.78 7.20
C GLY A 177 7.26 -8.85 7.62
N THR A 178 7.56 -9.64 8.65
CA THR A 178 8.93 -10.05 8.98
C THR A 178 9.01 -11.57 8.94
N PHE A 179 9.92 -12.09 8.11
CA PHE A 179 10.26 -13.51 8.06
C PHE A 179 11.67 -13.70 8.59
N GLN A 180 11.80 -14.51 9.64
CA GLN A 180 13.09 -14.95 10.13
C GLN A 180 13.19 -16.45 9.84
N PRO A 181 14.05 -16.87 8.90
CA PRO A 181 14.28 -18.30 8.69
C PRO A 181 14.82 -18.90 9.99
N LYS A 182 14.16 -19.96 10.47
CA LYS A 182 14.65 -20.80 11.56
C LYS A 182 15.74 -21.73 11.06
#